data_AF-A0A9E5DC72-F1
#
_entry.id   AF-A0A9E5DC72-F1
#
_cell.length_a   1.000
_cell.length_b   1.000
_cell.length_c   1.000
_cell.angle_alpha   90.00
_cell.angle_beta   90.00
_cell.angle_gamma   90.00
#
_symmetry.space_group_name_H-M   'P 1'
#
loop_
_entity.id
_entity.type
_entity.pdbx_description
1 polymer ?
#
loop_
_entity_poly.entity_id
_entity_poly.type
_entity_poly.pdbx_seq_one_letter_code
_entity_poly.pdbx_strand_id
1 'polypeptide(L)'
;MCQSMKYYYDVSDGICTRDSIANYLNTDNVSICQFLYFLDIDDIASYVESSYYADKDWHFRYKISSMIKLIVVKCYRNLSFEKTISTLTKEEAQLLSFEDNNGIMNLPSPATLHHFVKYRLGETGLDEV
;
A
#
# COMPACT_ATOMS: atom_id res chain seq x y z
N MET A 1 32.59 6.64 0.75
CA MET A 1 31.85 7.12 -0.44
C MET A 1 30.58 6.30 -0.53
N CYS A 2 29.47 6.76 0.04
CA CYS A 2 28.18 6.08 -0.09
C CYS A 2 27.57 6.49 -1.43
N GLN A 3 27.40 5.54 -2.35
CA GLN A 3 26.64 5.77 -3.57
C GLN A 3 25.18 5.97 -3.20
N SER A 4 24.67 7.17 -3.48
CA SER A 4 23.25 7.48 -3.41
C SER A 4 22.53 6.66 -4.47
N MET A 5 21.66 5.75 -4.02
CA MET A 5 20.83 4.91 -4.88
C MET A 5 19.77 5.80 -5.52
N LYS A 6 19.90 6.03 -6.82
CA LYS A 6 18.96 6.86 -7.61
C LYS A 6 17.82 5.99 -8.11
N TYR A 7 16.68 6.03 -7.44
CA TYR A 7 15.44 5.47 -7.97
C TYR A 7 14.92 6.41 -9.06
N TYR A 8 14.81 5.90 -10.29
CA TYR A 8 14.21 6.60 -11.42
C TYR A 8 12.88 5.90 -11.75
N TYR A 9 11.76 6.60 -11.58
CA TYR A 9 10.46 6.20 -12.12
C TYR A 9 9.74 7.44 -12.66
N ASP A 10 9.31 7.36 -13.92
CA ASP A 10 8.70 8.44 -14.70
C ASP A 10 7.16 8.36 -14.66
N VAL A 11 6.57 9.46 -14.13
CA VAL A 11 5.30 10.18 -14.40
C VAL A 11 3.95 9.45 -14.58
N SER A 12 3.04 9.76 -13.65
CA SER A 12 1.60 10.04 -13.86
C SER A 12 1.28 11.36 -13.14
N ASP A 13 0.58 12.27 -13.82
CA ASP A 13 0.42 13.72 -13.54
C ASP A 13 -0.22 14.09 -12.18
N GLY A 14 0.54 13.96 -11.09
CA GLY A 14 0.14 14.49 -9.79
C GLY A 14 1.05 14.13 -8.62
N ILE A 15 1.82 13.04 -8.74
CA ILE A 15 2.76 12.64 -7.69
C ILE A 15 4.14 13.19 -8.06
N CYS A 16 4.60 14.19 -7.32
CA CYS A 16 5.97 14.68 -7.42
C CYS A 16 6.92 13.58 -6.88
N THR A 17 7.33 12.65 -7.74
CA THR A 17 8.33 11.60 -7.42
C THR A 17 9.73 12.17 -7.15
N ARG A 18 9.88 13.50 -7.20
CA ARG A 18 11.07 14.24 -6.76
C ARG A 18 11.18 14.38 -5.24
N ASP A 19 10.20 13.89 -4.48
CA ASP A 19 10.30 13.88 -3.02
C ASP A 19 11.21 12.76 -2.53
N SER A 20 12.17 13.14 -1.69
CA SER A 20 12.99 12.20 -0.94
C SER A 20 12.37 11.98 0.44
N ILE A 21 12.65 10.83 1.07
CA ILE A 21 12.28 10.60 2.47
C ILE A 21 12.85 11.70 3.40
N ALA A 22 13.96 12.34 3.02
CA ALA A 22 14.52 13.47 3.74
C ALA A 22 13.65 14.73 3.66
N ASN A 23 13.00 15.00 2.52
CA ASN A 23 12.02 16.09 2.43
C ASN A 23 10.76 15.75 3.22
N TYR A 24 10.33 14.48 3.15
CA TYR A 24 9.18 13.95 3.90
C TYR A 24 9.33 14.19 5.41
N LEU A 25 10.47 13.82 6.00
CA LEU A 25 10.70 13.92 7.45
C LEU A 25 10.78 15.37 7.98
N ASN A 26 10.87 16.37 7.09
CA ASN A 26 10.98 17.78 7.45
C ASN A 26 9.64 18.54 7.34
N THR A 27 8.51 17.84 7.18
CA THR A 27 7.18 18.46 7.06
C THR A 27 6.25 18.08 8.22
N ASP A 28 5.49 19.05 8.74
CA ASP A 28 4.69 18.90 9.96
C ASP A 28 3.36 18.14 9.77
N ASN A 29 2.95 17.83 8.53
CA ASN A 29 1.68 17.16 8.22
C ASN A 29 1.80 16.28 6.99
N VAL A 30 2.33 15.07 7.16
CA VAL A 30 2.63 14.20 6.03
C VAL A 30 1.65 13.03 5.93
N SER A 31 1.17 12.79 4.72
CA SER A 31 0.25 11.69 4.45
C SER A 31 0.93 10.34 4.75
N ILE A 32 0.23 9.48 5.48
CA ILE A 32 0.67 8.09 5.71
C ILE A 32 0.86 7.33 4.39
N CYS A 33 0.08 7.63 3.35
CA CYS A 33 0.23 6.99 2.04
C CYS A 33 1.55 7.40 1.38
N GLN A 34 1.97 8.65 1.56
CA GLN A 34 3.26 9.15 1.07
C GLN A 34 4.44 8.47 1.79
N PHE A 35 4.31 8.22 3.10
CA PHE A 35 5.31 7.45 3.84
C PHE A 35 5.42 6.03 3.28
N LEU A 36 4.27 5.37 3.16
CA LEU A 36 4.18 3.99 2.72
C LEU A 36 4.65 3.81 1.27
N TYR A 37 4.59 4.85 0.45
CA TYR A 37 5.19 4.84 -0.89
C TYR A 37 6.70 4.52 -0.83
N PHE A 38 7.44 5.13 0.10
CA PHE A 38 8.89 4.90 0.26
C PHE A 38 9.24 3.63 1.02
N LEU A 39 8.28 3.03 1.72
CA LEU A 39 8.54 1.84 2.51
C LEU A 39 8.62 0.61 1.61
N ASP A 40 9.81 0.03 1.53
CA ASP A 40 10.03 -1.28 0.94
C ASP A 40 9.57 -2.37 1.92
N ILE A 41 8.61 -3.18 1.46
CA ILE A 41 8.06 -4.31 2.22
C ILE A 41 8.03 -5.57 1.35
N ASP A 42 8.85 -5.63 0.30
CA ASP A 42 8.81 -6.71 -0.68
C ASP A 42 9.10 -8.06 -0.03
N ASP A 43 10.06 -8.13 0.91
CA ASP A 43 10.33 -9.36 1.68
C ASP A 43 9.08 -9.88 2.43
N ILE A 44 8.32 -8.96 3.04
CA ILE A 44 7.07 -9.30 3.76
C ILE A 44 5.99 -9.75 2.76
N ALA A 45 5.85 -9.03 1.65
CA ALA A 45 4.88 -9.35 0.62
C ALA A 45 5.17 -10.72 -0.02
N SER A 46 6.44 -10.99 -0.34
CA SER A 46 6.91 -12.27 -0.87
C SER A 46 6.70 -13.41 0.12
N TYR A 47 6.90 -13.18 1.43
CA TYR A 47 6.56 -14.19 2.44
C TYR A 47 5.06 -14.52 2.45
N VAL A 48 4.19 -13.51 2.41
CA VAL A 48 2.73 -13.72 2.33
C VAL A 48 2.35 -14.44 1.03
N GLU A 49 3.00 -14.10 -0.07
CA GLU A 49 2.82 -14.76 -1.37
C GLU A 49 3.25 -16.24 -1.34
N SER A 50 4.45 -16.54 -0.85
CA SER A 50 4.91 -17.92 -0.76
C SER A 50 4.07 -18.77 0.20
N SER A 51 3.51 -18.15 1.24
CA SER A 51 2.78 -18.87 2.30
C SER A 51 1.34 -19.21 1.95
N TYR A 52 0.65 -18.36 1.17
CA TYR A 52 -0.81 -18.49 0.98
C TYR A 52 -1.26 -18.62 -0.47
N TYR A 53 -0.30 -18.55 -1.38
CA TYR A 53 -0.53 -18.04 -2.73
C TYR A 53 0.36 -18.72 -3.79
N ALA A 54 1.36 -19.51 -3.37
CA ALA A 54 2.35 -20.19 -4.22
C ALA A 54 1.79 -21.11 -5.33
N ASP A 55 0.56 -21.63 -5.20
CA ASP A 55 -0.04 -22.53 -6.19
C ASP A 55 -1.07 -21.83 -7.11
N LYS A 56 -1.15 -20.50 -7.07
CA LYS A 56 -2.35 -19.73 -7.46
C LYS A 56 -2.07 -18.46 -8.26
N ASP A 57 -1.21 -18.56 -9.27
CA ASP A 57 -0.82 -17.44 -10.19
C ASP A 57 -1.99 -16.62 -10.74
N TRP A 58 -3.16 -17.22 -10.95
CA TRP A 58 -4.33 -16.58 -11.56
C TRP A 58 -5.18 -15.73 -10.61
N HIS A 59 -4.83 -15.65 -9.32
CA HIS A 59 -5.70 -15.04 -8.30
C HIS A 59 -5.28 -13.64 -7.84
N PHE A 60 -4.16 -13.08 -8.31
CA PHE A 60 -3.65 -11.79 -7.84
C PHE A 60 -4.28 -10.62 -8.57
N ARG A 61 -5.51 -10.29 -8.19
CA ARG A 61 -6.15 -9.04 -8.65
C ARG A 61 -5.47 -7.78 -8.08
N TYR A 62 -4.78 -7.91 -6.95
CA TYR A 62 -4.14 -6.81 -6.23
C TYR A 62 -2.74 -7.21 -5.79
N LYS A 63 -1.79 -6.26 -5.85
CA LYS A 63 -0.45 -6.47 -5.29
C LYS A 63 -0.55 -6.67 -3.78
N ILE A 64 0.14 -7.68 -3.26
CA ILE A 64 0.11 -8.01 -1.82
C ILE A 64 0.68 -6.85 -0.99
N SER A 65 1.77 -6.23 -1.44
CA SER A 65 2.35 -5.05 -0.79
C SER A 65 1.35 -3.89 -0.70
N SER A 66 0.59 -3.60 -1.78
CA SER A 66 -0.48 -2.60 -1.77
C SER A 66 -1.58 -2.93 -0.75
N MET A 67 -2.01 -4.19 -0.68
CA MET A 67 -3.01 -4.64 0.29
C MET A 67 -2.52 -4.46 1.73
N ILE A 68 -1.26 -4.81 2.02
CA ILE A 68 -0.64 -4.62 3.35
C ILE A 68 -0.58 -3.13 3.70
N LYS A 69 -0.09 -2.29 2.79
CA LYS A 69 0.00 -0.84 3.02
C LYS A 69 -1.39 -0.22 3.27
N LEU A 70 -2.42 -0.67 2.57
CA LEU A 70 -3.79 -0.22 2.80
C LEU A 70 -4.32 -0.60 4.20
N ILE A 71 -3.92 -1.75 4.75
CA ILE A 71 -4.21 -2.11 6.14
C ILE A 71 -3.50 -1.19 7.13
N VAL A 72 -2.25 -0.82 6.86
CA VAL A 72 -1.56 0.18 7.68
C VAL A 72 -2.30 1.51 7.68
N VAL A 73 -2.81 1.96 6.51
CA VAL A 73 -3.64 3.17 6.42
C VAL A 73 -4.92 3.05 7.24
N LYS A 74 -5.64 1.91 7.14
CA LYS A 74 -6.83 1.64 7.97
C LYS A 74 -6.51 1.82 9.46
N CYS A 75 -5.47 1.13 9.94
CA CYS A 75 -5.10 1.12 11.35
C CYS A 75 -4.63 2.51 11.82
N TYR A 76 -3.79 3.17 11.02
CA TYR A 76 -3.30 4.51 11.32
C TYR A 76 -4.42 5.55 11.44
N ARG A 77 -5.43 5.48 10.57
CA ARG A 77 -6.59 6.39 10.60
C ARG A 77 -7.69 5.95 11.56
N ASN A 78 -7.54 4.79 12.21
CA ASN A 78 -8.56 4.11 12.99
C ASN A 78 -9.94 4.05 12.27
N LEU A 79 -9.94 3.47 11.06
CA LEU A 79 -11.14 3.38 10.21
C LEU A 79 -11.68 1.94 10.11
N SER A 80 -12.97 1.83 9.77
CA SER A 80 -13.54 0.58 9.29
C SER A 80 -13.02 0.25 7.88
N PHE A 81 -13.15 -1.02 7.45
CA PHE A 81 -12.79 -1.41 6.08
C PHE A 81 -13.55 -0.59 5.03
N GLU A 82 -14.84 -0.36 5.25
CA GLU A 82 -15.67 0.45 4.35
C GLU A 82 -15.17 1.89 4.26
N LYS A 83 -14.94 2.55 5.40
CA LYS A 83 -14.43 3.92 5.45
C LYS A 83 -13.03 4.02 4.85
N THR A 84 -12.19 3.01 5.03
CA THR A 84 -10.83 2.98 4.46
C THR A 84 -10.89 3.06 2.93
N ILE A 85 -11.77 2.29 2.30
CA ILE A 85 -11.92 2.31 0.84
C ILE A 85 -12.58 3.60 0.37
N SER A 86 -13.66 4.06 1.04
CA SER A 86 -14.44 5.21 0.55
C SER A 86 -13.81 6.57 0.79
N THR A 87 -12.87 6.68 1.74
CA THR A 87 -12.16 7.95 2.05
C THR A 87 -10.79 8.04 1.39
N LEU A 88 -10.33 6.99 0.72
CA LEU A 88 -9.06 7.01 0.00
C LEU A 88 -9.18 7.93 -1.22
N THR A 89 -8.32 8.95 -1.30
CA THR A 89 -8.27 9.82 -2.48
C THR A 89 -7.61 9.10 -3.64
N LYS A 90 -7.75 9.64 -4.87
CA LYS A 90 -7.11 9.07 -6.05
C LYS A 90 -5.58 9.08 -5.92
N GLU A 91 -5.04 10.18 -5.41
CA GLU A 91 -3.61 10.38 -5.20
C GLU A 91 -3.06 9.39 -4.17
N GLU A 92 -3.81 9.14 -3.10
CA GLU A 92 -3.48 8.12 -2.11
C GLU A 92 -3.53 6.70 -2.69
N ALA A 93 -4.53 6.39 -3.50
CA ALA A 93 -4.62 5.10 -4.19
C ALA A 93 -3.42 4.87 -5.12
N GLN A 94 -2.97 5.92 -5.81
CA GLN A 94 -1.77 5.89 -6.66
C GLN A 94 -0.50 5.66 -5.85
N LEU A 95 -0.32 6.39 -4.73
CA LEU A 95 0.82 6.19 -3.83
C LEU A 95 0.89 4.77 -3.27
N LEU A 96 -0.26 4.12 -3.08
CA LEU A 96 -0.35 2.73 -2.66
C LEU A 96 -0.28 1.72 -3.81
N SER A 97 -0.06 2.16 -5.05
CA SER A 97 0.05 1.32 -6.26
C SER A 97 -1.21 0.51 -6.61
N PHE A 98 -2.40 1.10 -6.44
CA PHE A 98 -3.67 0.51 -6.89
C PHE A 98 -4.06 0.88 -8.33
N GLU A 99 -3.22 1.65 -9.02
CA GLU A 99 -3.37 1.96 -10.44
C GLU A 99 -2.83 0.79 -11.28
N ASP A 100 -3.63 0.33 -12.26
CA ASP A 100 -3.18 -0.66 -13.22
C ASP A 100 -2.32 -0.04 -14.35
N ASN A 101 -1.82 -0.87 -15.27
CA ASN A 101 -0.98 -0.41 -16.38
C ASN A 101 -1.70 0.56 -17.35
N ASN A 102 -3.03 0.65 -17.28
CA ASN A 102 -3.85 1.53 -18.10
C ASN A 102 -4.24 2.83 -17.37
N GLY A 103 -3.73 3.06 -16.16
CA GLY A 103 -4.09 4.23 -15.35
C GLY A 103 -5.45 4.09 -14.65
N ILE A 104 -6.05 2.89 -14.64
CA ILE A 104 -7.36 2.66 -14.04
C ILE A 104 -7.17 2.29 -12.58
N MET A 105 -7.84 3.03 -11.69
CA MET A 105 -7.86 2.69 -10.26
C MET A 105 -8.61 1.38 -10.03
N ASN A 106 -7.92 0.40 -9.46
CA ASN A 106 -8.50 -0.87 -9.05
C ASN A 106 -8.31 -1.03 -7.54
N LEU A 107 -9.27 -0.52 -6.78
CA LEU A 107 -9.33 -0.71 -5.33
C LEU A 107 -10.03 -2.02 -4.96
N PRO A 108 -9.63 -2.67 -3.86
CA PRO A 108 -10.37 -3.81 -3.32
C PRO A 108 -11.72 -3.35 -2.76
N SER A 109 -12.70 -4.25 -2.77
CA SER A 109 -13.92 -4.04 -1.97
C SER A 109 -13.59 -4.16 -0.48
N PRO A 110 -14.41 -3.59 0.42
CA PRO A 110 -14.24 -3.76 1.86
C PRO A 110 -14.21 -5.24 2.28
N ALA A 111 -15.05 -6.08 1.64
CA ALA A 111 -15.08 -7.51 1.89
C ALA A 111 -13.79 -8.22 1.45
N THR A 112 -13.22 -7.83 0.31
CA THR A 112 -11.93 -8.34 -0.16
C THR A 112 -10.80 -7.98 0.81
N LEU A 113 -10.78 -6.74 1.29
CA LEU A 113 -9.76 -6.28 2.23
C LEU A 113 -9.88 -6.99 3.59
N HIS A 114 -11.11 -7.16 4.10
CA HIS A 114 -11.38 -7.93 5.29
C HIS A 114 -10.96 -9.41 5.15
N HIS A 115 -11.29 -10.04 4.01
CA HIS A 115 -10.87 -11.41 3.73
C HIS A 115 -9.35 -11.56 3.69
N PHE A 116 -8.65 -10.59 3.11
CA PHE A 116 -7.18 -10.57 3.08
C PHE A 116 -6.60 -10.57 4.50
N VAL A 117 -7.09 -9.69 5.38
CA VAL A 117 -6.67 -9.66 6.79
C VAL A 117 -6.90 -11.02 7.45
N LYS A 118 -8.16 -11.48 7.45
CA LYS A 118 -8.57 -12.67 8.18
C LYS A 118 -7.78 -13.92 7.79
N TYR A 119 -7.53 -14.11 6.50
CA TYR A 119 -6.99 -15.38 5.99
C TYR A 119 -5.53 -15.32 5.55
N ARG A 120 -4.87 -14.16 5.56
CA ARG A 120 -3.47 -14.00 5.09
C ARG A 120 -2.56 -13.35 6.11
N LEU A 121 -3.05 -12.32 6.80
CA LEU A 121 -2.27 -11.66 7.86
C LEU A 121 -2.55 -12.26 9.24
N GLY A 122 -3.77 -12.77 9.44
CA GLY A 122 -4.28 -13.15 10.76
C GLY A 122 -4.84 -11.93 11.48
N GLU A 123 -5.82 -12.16 12.36
CA GLU A 123 -6.50 -11.09 13.13
C GLU A 123 -5.69 -10.68 14.38
N THR A 124 -4.80 -11.56 14.85
CA THR A 124 -3.94 -11.30 16.01
C THR A 124 -3.03 -10.09 15.79
N GLY A 125 -3.26 -9.02 16.57
CA GLY A 125 -2.53 -7.74 16.46
C GLY A 125 -3.22 -6.67 15.61
N LEU A 126 -4.39 -6.97 15.01
CA LEU A 126 -5.22 -6.00 14.28
C LEU A 126 -6.55 -5.66 14.99
N ASP A 127 -6.89 -6.41 16.03
CA ASP A 127 -8.13 -6.28 16.81
C ASP A 127 -8.06 -5.29 17.97
N GLU A 128 -6.89 -4.71 18.27
CA GLU A 128 -6.65 -3.87 19.46
C GLU A 128 -6.61 -2.35 19.20
N VAL A 129 -7.31 -1.82 18.20
CA VAL A 129 -7.35 -0.34 17.94
C VAL A 129 -8.75 0.23 18.07
#